data_AF-A0A8J5K040-F1
#
_entry.id   AF-A0A8J5K040-F1
#
_cell.length_a   1.000
_cell.length_b   1.000
_cell.length_c   1.000
_cell.angle_alpha   90.00
_cell.angle_beta   90.00
_cell.angle_gamma   90.00
#
_symmetry.space_group_name_H-M   'P 1'
#
loop_
_entity.id
_entity.type
_entity.pdbx_description
1 polymer ?
#
loop_
_entity_poly.entity_id
_entity_poly.type
_entity_poly.pdbx_seq_one_letter_code
_entity_poly.pdbx_strand_id
1 'polypeptide(L)'
;MNCLVLVLAALVAVVTGETCTGAQVEAVGFTSQDATIVTKIAYIADFTLSCSNGAKDISLYAETVDGIVGVARSVDGVKYQVSWVEDVATASSGERPIKLYDEQGYASLRKAQRGSEDTSSVQAIATINLYHPGAYRGPWVQSETMAILAAIFIYYYALTQKTRLMA
;
A
#
# COMPACT_ATOMS: atom_id res chain seq x y z
N MET A 1 -51.29 7.32 -18.00
CA MET A 1 -49.91 7.03 -18.44
C MET A 1 -48.89 8.07 -17.95
N ASN A 2 -49.24 9.36 -17.83
CA ASN A 2 -48.31 10.41 -17.35
C ASN A 2 -47.93 10.34 -15.86
N CYS A 3 -48.83 9.89 -14.95
CA CYS A 3 -48.47 9.77 -13.53
C CYS A 3 -47.38 8.72 -13.27
N LEU A 4 -47.36 7.64 -14.03
CA LEU A 4 -46.39 6.55 -13.84
C LEU A 4 -44.98 6.98 -14.27
N VAL A 5 -44.88 7.85 -15.28
CA VAL A 5 -43.62 8.46 -15.74
C VAL A 5 -43.08 9.46 -14.71
N LEU A 6 -43.96 10.25 -14.07
CA LEU A 6 -43.58 11.20 -13.02
C LEU A 6 -43.07 10.50 -11.75
N VAL A 7 -43.67 9.38 -11.36
CA VAL A 7 -43.22 8.58 -10.20
C VAL A 7 -41.87 7.90 -10.49
N LEU A 8 -41.65 7.41 -11.72
CA LEU A 8 -40.38 6.82 -12.12
C LEU A 8 -39.24 7.86 -12.16
N ALA A 9 -39.53 9.08 -12.63
CA ALA A 9 -38.55 10.18 -12.66
C ALA A 9 -38.18 10.67 -11.25
N ALA A 10 -39.13 10.66 -10.30
CA ALA A 10 -38.87 11.03 -8.91
C ALA A 10 -38.00 10.00 -8.18
N LEU A 11 -38.10 8.71 -8.50
CA LEU A 11 -37.29 7.66 -7.89
C LEU A 11 -35.80 7.71 -8.28
N VAL A 12 -35.49 8.21 -9.48
CA VAL A 12 -34.11 8.33 -9.98
C VAL A 12 -33.36 9.48 -9.28
N ALA A 13 -34.07 10.49 -8.79
CA ALA A 13 -33.44 11.67 -8.17
C ALA A 13 -32.92 11.42 -6.74
N VAL A 14 -33.32 10.33 -6.07
CA VAL A 14 -33.00 10.08 -4.65
C VAL A 14 -31.67 9.33 -4.46
N VAL A 15 -31.03 8.84 -5.52
CA VAL A 15 -29.76 8.09 -5.43
C VAL A 15 -28.54 9.02 -5.55
N THR A 16 -28.57 10.17 -4.87
CA THR A 16 -27.35 10.96 -4.67
C THR A 16 -26.59 10.37 -3.49
N GLY A 17 -25.56 9.58 -3.78
CA GLY A 17 -24.61 9.14 -2.74
C GLY A 17 -23.97 10.34 -2.05
N GLU A 18 -23.80 10.27 -0.73
CA GLU A 18 -23.18 11.34 0.04
C GLU A 18 -21.70 11.48 -0.33
N THR A 19 -21.30 12.66 -0.83
CA THR A 19 -19.90 12.99 -1.10
C THR A 19 -19.26 13.63 0.14
N CYS A 20 -18.04 13.22 0.48
CA CYS A 20 -17.29 13.83 1.58
C CYS A 20 -16.80 15.23 1.22
N THR A 21 -17.21 16.24 1.98
CA THR A 21 -16.70 17.62 1.85
C THR A 21 -15.74 17.95 3.00
N GLY A 22 -14.56 18.49 2.66
CA GLY A 22 -13.54 18.87 3.65
C GLY A 22 -13.02 17.68 4.46
N ALA A 23 -12.45 16.69 3.77
CA ALA A 23 -11.91 15.50 4.42
C ALA A 23 -10.67 15.83 5.25
N GLN A 24 -10.71 15.48 6.53
CA GLN A 24 -9.55 15.46 7.40
C GLN A 24 -9.17 14.01 7.70
N VAL A 25 -7.89 13.71 7.57
CA VAL A 25 -7.37 12.34 7.57
C VAL A 25 -6.26 12.22 8.60
N GLU A 26 -6.44 11.30 9.55
CA GLU A 26 -5.37 10.84 10.41
C GLU A 26 -4.97 9.44 9.96
N ALA A 27 -3.72 9.27 9.53
CA ALA A 27 -3.23 8.03 8.96
C ALA A 27 -2.06 7.47 9.78
N VAL A 28 -2.07 6.16 9.97
CA VAL A 28 -1.01 5.35 10.55
C VAL A 28 -0.53 4.37 9.50
N GLY A 29 0.75 4.48 9.18
CA GLY A 29 1.40 3.69 8.16
C GLY A 29 2.19 2.53 8.73
N PHE A 30 2.06 1.35 8.12
CA PHE A 30 2.93 0.21 8.34
C PHE A 30 3.53 -0.27 7.01
N THR A 31 4.79 -0.69 7.08
CA THR A 31 5.49 -1.25 5.93
C THR A 31 6.46 -2.33 6.39
N SER A 32 6.55 -3.40 5.60
CA SER A 32 7.47 -4.50 5.89
C SER A 32 8.91 -4.06 5.64
N GLN A 33 9.79 -4.26 6.63
CA GLN A 33 11.21 -3.87 6.55
C GLN A 33 12.15 -5.06 6.34
N ASP A 34 11.63 -6.29 6.42
CA ASP A 34 12.43 -7.50 6.24
C ASP A 34 12.09 -8.16 4.91
N ALA A 35 13.09 -8.23 4.03
CA ALA A 35 13.01 -8.88 2.73
C ALA A 35 13.92 -10.12 2.65
N THR A 36 14.37 -10.66 3.80
CA THR A 36 15.21 -11.87 3.83
C THR A 36 14.43 -13.13 3.46
N ILE A 37 13.17 -13.21 3.89
CA ILE A 37 12.28 -14.35 3.64
C ILE A 37 11.18 -13.98 2.62
N VAL A 38 10.74 -12.73 2.63
CA VAL A 38 9.59 -12.27 1.83
C VAL A 38 10.08 -11.65 0.51
N THR A 39 9.48 -12.06 -0.61
CA THR A 39 9.79 -11.52 -1.96
C THR A 39 9.01 -10.26 -2.31
N LYS A 40 7.99 -9.93 -1.52
CA LYS A 40 7.10 -8.78 -1.68
C LYS A 40 7.08 -7.93 -0.41
N ILE A 41 7.18 -6.62 -0.55
CA ILE A 41 7.00 -5.68 0.55
C ILE A 41 5.52 -5.33 0.67
N ALA A 42 4.93 -5.60 1.82
CA ALA A 42 3.57 -5.17 2.13
C ALA A 42 3.56 -3.76 2.69
N TYR A 43 2.66 -2.94 2.15
CA TYR A 43 2.33 -1.60 2.62
C TYR A 43 0.90 -1.60 3.13
N ILE A 44 0.69 -1.02 4.30
CA ILE A 44 -0.60 -0.90 4.95
C ILE A 44 -0.71 0.53 5.46
N ALA A 45 -1.80 1.22 5.15
CA ALA A 45 -2.12 2.50 5.76
C ALA A 45 -3.54 2.41 6.34
N ASP A 46 -3.60 2.50 7.66
CA ASP A 46 -4.84 2.60 8.42
C ASP A 46 -5.14 4.08 8.60
N PHE A 47 -6.34 4.52 8.27
CA PHE A 47 -6.70 5.92 8.44
C PHE A 47 -8.14 6.10 8.90
N THR A 48 -8.39 7.19 9.60
CA THR A 48 -9.72 7.65 9.95
C THR A 48 -10.05 8.86 9.09
N LEU A 49 -11.29 8.93 8.62
CA LEU A 49 -11.77 9.99 7.75
C LEU A 49 -12.89 10.75 8.44
N SER A 50 -12.68 12.05 8.68
CA SER A 50 -13.70 12.96 9.20
C SER A 50 -14.12 13.93 8.09
N CYS A 51 -15.40 13.88 7.71
CA CYS A 51 -16.01 14.78 6.74
C CYS A 51 -16.79 15.88 7.46
N SER A 52 -16.76 17.10 6.92
CA SER A 52 -17.55 18.24 7.41
C SER A 52 -19.05 17.96 7.40
N ASN A 53 -19.52 17.19 6.41
CA ASN A 53 -20.92 16.78 6.27
C ASN A 53 -21.32 15.63 7.20
N GLY A 54 -20.39 15.05 7.98
CA GLY A 54 -20.68 13.91 8.85
C GLY A 54 -20.98 12.60 8.11
N ALA A 55 -20.77 12.57 6.80
CA ALA A 55 -20.97 11.39 5.96
C ALA A 55 -20.11 10.23 6.48
N LYS A 56 -20.79 9.13 6.81
CA LYS A 56 -20.21 7.86 7.18
C LYS A 56 -20.58 6.87 6.09
N ASP A 57 -19.86 5.78 6.01
CA ASP A 57 -20.18 4.72 5.05
C ASP A 57 -19.85 5.04 3.58
N ILE A 58 -18.71 5.70 3.34
CA ILE A 58 -18.29 6.07 1.97
C ILE A 58 -17.36 4.99 1.42
N SER A 59 -17.62 4.56 0.19
CA SER A 59 -16.69 3.71 -0.56
C SER A 59 -15.56 4.56 -1.13
N LEU A 60 -14.32 4.22 -0.74
CA LEU A 60 -13.12 4.95 -1.14
C LEU A 60 -12.21 4.06 -2.00
N TYR A 61 -11.51 4.70 -2.92
CA TYR A 61 -10.51 4.09 -3.79
C TYR A 61 -9.19 4.82 -3.61
N ALA A 62 -8.09 4.08 -3.52
CA ALA A 62 -6.78 4.62 -3.31
C ALA A 62 -5.91 4.41 -4.56
N GLU A 63 -5.38 5.49 -5.14
CA GLU A 63 -4.33 5.40 -6.16
C GLU A 63 -2.97 5.31 -5.44
N THR A 64 -2.26 4.22 -5.68
CA THR A 64 -0.89 3.97 -5.25
C THR A 64 0.03 3.93 -6.47
N VAL A 65 1.34 3.76 -6.24
CA VAL A 65 2.34 3.67 -7.32
C VAL A 65 2.08 2.49 -8.26
N ASP A 66 1.54 1.39 -7.73
CA ASP A 66 1.28 0.15 -8.50
C ASP A 66 -0.14 0.13 -9.14
N GLY A 67 -0.93 1.19 -8.92
CA GLY A 67 -2.25 1.36 -9.50
C GLY A 67 -3.32 1.64 -8.46
N ILE A 68 -4.59 1.42 -8.84
CA ILE A 68 -5.72 1.75 -7.98
C ILE A 68 -6.15 0.52 -7.18
N VAL A 69 -6.23 0.68 -5.87
CA VAL A 69 -6.59 -0.37 -4.91
C VAL A 69 -7.84 0.04 -4.16
N GLY A 70 -8.70 -0.95 -3.84
CA GLY A 70 -9.87 -0.71 -3.01
C GLY A 70 -9.48 -0.44 -1.56
N VAL A 71 -10.22 0.46 -0.90
CA VAL A 71 -10.05 0.72 0.53
C VAL A 71 -11.02 -0.15 1.30
N ALA A 72 -10.51 -0.97 2.22
CA ALA A 72 -11.33 -1.72 3.16
C ALA A 72 -11.85 -0.80 4.26
N ARG A 73 -13.05 -1.08 4.78
CA ARG A 73 -13.63 -0.33 5.89
C ARG A 73 -14.01 -1.23 7.06
N SER A 74 -13.86 -0.69 8.26
CA SER A 74 -14.46 -1.27 9.47
C SER A 74 -15.99 -1.15 9.44
N VAL A 75 -16.64 -2.12 10.09
CA VAL A 75 -18.09 -2.17 10.31
C VAL A 75 -18.61 -0.90 10.98
N ASP A 76 -17.77 -0.26 11.82
CA ASP A 76 -18.13 0.95 12.56
C ASP A 76 -18.27 2.22 11.70
N GLY A 77 -17.85 2.20 10.43
CA GLY A 77 -17.99 3.39 9.57
C GLY A 77 -16.82 4.37 9.59
N VAL A 78 -15.91 4.24 10.56
CA VAL A 78 -14.95 5.31 10.90
C VAL A 78 -13.52 4.99 10.46
N LYS A 79 -13.12 3.70 10.51
CA LYS A 79 -11.76 3.26 10.20
C LYS A 79 -11.71 2.67 8.80
N TYR A 80 -10.69 3.08 8.06
CA TYR A 80 -10.39 2.64 6.71
C TYR A 80 -8.99 2.06 6.69
N GLN A 81 -8.76 1.11 5.79
CA GLN A 81 -7.48 0.46 5.61
C GLN A 81 -7.24 0.24 4.12
N VAL A 82 -6.09 0.70 3.65
CA VAL A 82 -5.58 0.38 2.31
C VAL A 82 -4.33 -0.48 2.48
N SER A 83 -4.23 -1.54 1.68
CA SER A 83 -3.03 -2.35 1.64
C SER A 83 -2.70 -2.76 0.22
N TRP A 84 -1.41 -2.76 -0.10
CA TRP A 84 -0.90 -3.24 -1.38
C TRP A 84 0.47 -3.87 -1.17
N VAL A 85 0.95 -4.57 -2.19
CA VAL A 85 2.25 -5.24 -2.17
C VAL A 85 3.07 -4.78 -3.36
N GLU A 86 4.36 -4.63 -3.15
CA GLU A 86 5.32 -4.30 -4.22
C GLU A 86 6.44 -5.35 -4.23
N ASP A 87 7.05 -5.61 -5.39
CA ASP A 87 8.25 -6.45 -5.45
C ASP A 87 9.42 -5.84 -4.70
N VAL A 88 10.19 -6.66 -3.98
CA VAL A 88 11.41 -6.20 -3.29
C VAL A 88 12.42 -5.59 -4.26
N ALA A 89 12.39 -5.97 -5.54
CA ALA A 89 13.26 -5.41 -6.57
C ALA A 89 12.90 -3.96 -6.95
N THR A 90 11.61 -3.62 -6.95
CA THR A 90 11.12 -2.28 -7.33
C THR A 90 10.85 -1.40 -6.11
N ALA A 91 10.63 -2.00 -4.94
CA ALA A 91 10.40 -1.34 -3.67
C ALA A 91 11.64 -0.56 -3.21
N SER A 92 11.70 0.70 -3.60
CA SER A 92 12.70 1.67 -3.15
C SER A 92 12.26 2.37 -1.85
N SER A 93 13.25 2.80 -1.05
CA SER A 93 13.02 3.67 0.12
C SER A 93 12.52 5.05 -0.31
N GLY A 94 11.60 5.62 0.47
CA GLY A 94 11.09 6.97 0.23
C GLY A 94 9.63 7.14 0.67
N GLU A 95 9.11 8.33 0.45
CA GLU A 95 7.69 8.62 0.64
C GLU A 95 6.86 8.06 -0.52
N ARG A 96 5.77 7.38 -0.18
CA ARG A 96 4.80 6.84 -1.11
C ARG A 96 3.48 7.60 -0.92
N PRO A 97 3.13 8.54 -1.81
CA PRO A 97 1.87 9.25 -1.71
C PRO A 97 0.72 8.31 -2.13
N ILE A 98 -0.31 8.27 -1.30
CA ILE A 98 -1.55 7.53 -1.51
C ILE A 98 -2.63 8.57 -1.72
N LYS A 99 -3.19 8.64 -2.93
CA LYS A 99 -4.29 9.57 -3.21
C LYS A 99 -5.62 8.86 -3.03
N LEU A 100 -6.51 9.47 -2.25
CA LEU A 100 -7.84 8.94 -2.00
C LEU A 100 -8.87 9.60 -2.92
N TYR A 101 -9.75 8.78 -3.49
CA TYR A 101 -10.83 9.16 -4.38
C TYR A 101 -12.15 8.58 -3.87
N ASP A 102 -13.24 9.32 -4.04
CA ASP A 102 -14.60 8.80 -3.93
C ASP A 102 -15.01 8.09 -5.22
N GLU A 103 -16.24 7.59 -5.27
CA GLU A 103 -16.79 6.93 -6.46
C GLU A 103 -16.80 7.84 -7.69
N GLN A 104 -17.07 9.14 -7.51
CA GLN A 104 -17.11 10.11 -8.62
C GLN A 104 -15.70 10.41 -9.15
N GLY A 105 -14.75 10.66 -8.26
CA GLY A 105 -13.33 10.84 -8.57
C GLY A 105 -12.70 9.59 -9.17
N TYR A 106 -13.08 8.40 -8.72
CA TYR A 106 -12.65 7.14 -9.31
C TYR A 106 -13.19 6.98 -10.75
N ALA A 107 -14.47 7.29 -10.97
CA ALA A 107 -15.08 7.21 -12.30
C ALA A 107 -14.44 8.20 -13.29
N SER A 108 -14.11 9.41 -12.85
CA SER A 108 -13.40 10.40 -13.68
C SER A 108 -11.95 9.97 -13.94
N LEU A 109 -11.25 9.44 -12.94
CA LEU A 109 -9.88 8.93 -13.10
C LEU A 109 -9.81 7.77 -14.09
N ARG A 110 -10.76 6.82 -14.04
CA ARG A 110 -10.88 5.73 -15.02
C ARG A 110 -11.26 6.21 -16.43
N LYS A 111 -11.95 7.35 -16.56
CA LYS A 111 -12.22 7.98 -17.87
C LYS A 111 -10.95 8.63 -18.41
N ALA A 112 -10.25 9.43 -17.60
CA ALA A 112 -8.99 10.08 -17.98
C ALA A 112 -7.93 9.06 -18.42
N GLN A 113 -7.77 7.97 -17.67
CA GLN A 113 -6.84 6.87 -18.03
C GLN A 113 -7.14 6.24 -19.39
N ARG A 114 -8.42 6.12 -19.76
CA ARG A 114 -8.83 5.59 -21.08
C ARG A 114 -8.70 6.62 -22.20
N GLY A 115 -8.86 7.89 -21.88
CA GLY A 115 -8.75 9.01 -22.81
C GLY A 115 -7.31 9.46 -23.09
N SER A 116 -6.31 8.90 -22.42
CA SER A 116 -4.92 9.41 -22.42
C SER A 116 -4.82 10.88 -21.98
N GLU A 117 -5.75 11.32 -21.12
CA GLU A 117 -5.74 12.64 -20.50
C GLU A 117 -4.94 12.63 -19.19
N ASP A 118 -4.47 13.80 -18.76
CA ASP A 118 -3.66 13.94 -17.55
C ASP A 118 -4.44 13.53 -16.29
N THR A 119 -4.03 12.43 -15.66
CA THR A 119 -4.61 11.89 -14.41
C THR A 119 -4.42 12.83 -13.20
N SER A 120 -3.52 13.80 -13.31
CA SER A 120 -3.27 14.85 -12.31
C SER A 120 -4.38 15.90 -12.24
N SER A 121 -5.24 16.00 -13.25
CA SER A 121 -6.37 16.92 -13.28
C SER A 121 -7.53 16.49 -12.37
N VAL A 122 -7.56 15.22 -11.95
CA VAL A 122 -8.61 14.68 -11.08
C VAL A 122 -8.28 14.99 -9.62
N GLN A 123 -9.13 15.79 -8.99
CA GLN A 123 -8.97 16.21 -7.61
C GLN A 123 -9.13 15.02 -6.65
N ALA A 124 -8.06 14.69 -5.93
CA ALA A 124 -8.11 13.75 -4.83
C ALA A 124 -8.76 14.39 -3.59
N ILE A 125 -9.47 13.59 -2.80
CA ILE A 125 -10.12 14.02 -1.56
C ILE A 125 -9.10 14.30 -0.47
N ALA A 126 -8.11 13.43 -0.37
CA ALA A 126 -6.99 13.56 0.55
C ALA A 126 -5.78 12.80 -0.01
N THR A 127 -4.58 13.22 0.38
CA THR A 127 -3.33 12.51 0.08
C THR A 127 -2.65 12.13 1.38
N ILE A 128 -2.33 10.85 1.54
CA ILE A 128 -1.62 10.30 2.69
C ILE A 128 -0.21 9.95 2.22
N ASN A 129 0.83 10.44 2.90
CA ASN A 129 2.21 10.04 2.60
C ASN A 129 2.64 8.92 3.55
N LEU A 130 2.94 7.75 2.98
CA LEU A 130 3.50 6.62 3.71
C LEU A 130 5.01 6.58 3.52
N TYR A 131 5.80 6.75 4.59
CA TYR A 131 7.25 6.65 4.51
C TYR A 131 7.72 5.19 4.60
N HIS A 132 8.51 4.76 3.61
CA HIS A 132 9.18 3.47 3.62
C HIS A 132 10.69 3.63 3.84
N PRO A 133 11.25 3.17 4.97
CA PRO A 133 12.67 3.29 5.27
C PRO A 133 13.57 2.41 4.40
N GLY A 134 12.98 1.50 3.59
CA GLY A 134 13.70 0.48 2.86
C GLY A 134 13.66 -0.87 3.58
N ALA A 135 13.82 -1.95 2.82
CA ALA A 135 13.83 -3.30 3.33
C ALA A 135 15.23 -3.92 3.32
N TYR A 136 15.58 -4.61 4.40
CA TYR A 136 16.83 -5.35 4.52
C TYR A 136 16.78 -6.62 3.66
N ARG A 137 17.70 -6.74 2.70
CA ARG A 137 17.76 -7.85 1.73
C ARG A 137 18.66 -9.02 2.16
N GLY A 138 19.08 -9.04 3.43
CA GLY A 138 19.97 -10.07 3.95
C GLY A 138 21.46 -9.77 3.79
N PRO A 139 22.30 -10.61 4.40
CA PRO A 139 23.74 -10.52 4.27
C PRO A 139 24.17 -10.91 2.86
N TRP A 140 25.24 -10.27 2.36
CA TRP A 140 25.79 -10.57 1.04
C TRP A 140 26.35 -12.00 0.93
N VAL A 141 26.75 -12.59 2.06
CA VAL A 141 27.34 -13.93 2.15
C VAL A 141 26.40 -14.85 2.91
N GLN A 142 26.05 -16.00 2.31
CA GLN A 142 25.22 -17.03 2.94
C GLN A 142 25.92 -17.59 4.17
N SER A 143 25.20 -17.77 5.28
CA SER A 143 25.75 -18.31 6.53
C SER A 143 26.39 -19.70 6.34
N GLU A 144 25.87 -20.50 5.41
CA GLU A 144 26.42 -21.80 5.02
C GLU A 144 27.86 -21.71 4.52
N THR A 145 28.16 -20.72 3.66
CA THR A 145 29.52 -20.53 3.14
C THR A 145 30.50 -20.11 4.24
N MET A 146 30.05 -19.29 5.20
CA MET A 146 30.84 -18.92 6.37
C MET A 146 31.12 -20.11 7.28
N ALA A 147 30.13 -20.99 7.49
CA ALA A 147 30.29 -22.20 8.28
C ALA A 147 31.31 -23.17 7.65
N ILE A 148 31.25 -23.36 6.32
CA ILE A 148 32.21 -24.20 5.59
C ILE A 148 33.63 -23.63 5.71
N LEU A 149 33.79 -22.32 5.53
CA LEU A 149 35.10 -21.67 5.65
C LEU A 149 35.69 -21.80 7.06
N ALA A 150 34.85 -21.65 8.10
CA ALA A 150 35.26 -21.88 9.48
C ALA A 150 35.70 -23.33 9.72
N ALA A 151 34.96 -24.31 9.20
CA ALA A 151 35.30 -25.73 9.33
C ALA A 151 36.64 -26.06 8.64
N ILE A 152 36.86 -25.55 7.43
CA ILE A 152 38.13 -25.70 6.70
C ILE A 152 39.28 -25.08 7.50
N PHE A 153 39.08 -23.88 8.05
CA PHE A 153 40.10 -23.18 8.84
C PHE A 153 40.50 -23.97 10.09
N ILE A 154 39.51 -24.46 10.84
CA ILE A 154 39.74 -25.29 12.04
C ILE A 154 40.46 -26.59 11.67
N TYR A 155 40.04 -27.25 10.60
CA TYR A 155 40.67 -28.48 10.12
C TYR A 155 42.13 -28.26 9.71
N TYR A 156 42.40 -27.19 8.96
CA TYR A 156 43.77 -26.81 8.57
C TYR A 156 44.66 -26.51 9.78
N TYR A 157 44.12 -25.78 10.76
CA TYR A 157 44.83 -25.48 12.00
C TYR A 157 45.18 -26.77 12.77
N ALA A 158 44.23 -27.68 12.92
CA ALA A 158 44.44 -28.96 13.57
C ALA A 158 45.52 -29.80 12.86
N LEU A 159 45.50 -29.85 11.53
CA LEU A 159 46.54 -30.54 10.75
C LEU A 159 47.92 -29.91 10.93
N THR A 160 48.01 -28.59 10.95
CA THR A 160 49.27 -27.87 11.14
C THR A 160 49.88 -28.13 12.52
N GLN A 161 49.05 -28.19 13.56
CA GLN A 161 49.53 -28.56 14.90
C GLN A 161 49.98 -30.01 14.95
N LYS A 162 49.23 -30.93 14.34
CA LYS A 162 49.61 -32.34 14.24
C LYS A 162 50.95 -32.52 13.54
N THR A 163 51.19 -31.85 12.40
CA THR A 163 52.46 -31.96 11.67
C THR A 163 53.62 -31.36 12.45
N ARG A 164 53.42 -30.28 13.20
CA ARG A 164 54.44 -29.70 14.10
C ARG A 164 54.83 -30.60 15.27
N LEU A 165 53.92 -31.45 15.76
CA LEU A 165 54.19 -32.40 16.84
C LEU A 165 54.89 -33.68 16.35
N MET A 166 54.82 -33.97 15.05
CA MET A 166 55.36 -35.18 14.42
C MET A 166 56.72 -34.95 13.75
N ALA A 167 57.22 -33.72 13.73
CA ALA A 167 58.54 -33.33 13.27
C ALA A 167 59.47 -33.11 14.46
#